data_AF-A0A6P4AUV9-F1
#
_entry.id   AF-A0A6P4AUV9-F1
#
_cell.length_a   1.000
_cell.length_b   1.000
_cell.length_c   1.000
_cell.angle_alpha   90.00
_cell.angle_beta   90.00
_cell.angle_gamma   90.00
#
_symmetry.space_group_name_H-M   'P 1'
#
loop_
_entity.id
_entity.type
_entity.pdbx_description
1 polymer ?
#
loop_
_entity_poly.entity_id
_entity_poly.type
_entity_poly.pdbx_seq_one_letter_code
_entity_poly.pdbx_strand_id
1 'polypeptide(L)'
;MSFSIDYQEWPEEDYPPYANGPGYIISRDIAEFIISEFEKHRLRLFKMEDVSMGMWVEQFNRSRTVEYLHSQKFCQFGCIEDYLTAHYQSPRQMMCMWGKLQQYHGKPQCCNMR
;
A
#
# COMPACT_ATOMS: atom_id res chain seq x y z
N MET A 1 16.32 -3.95 -7.42
CA MET A 1 15.69 -5.20 -6.95
C MET A 1 15.17 -5.94 -8.17
N SER A 2 15.51 -7.23 -8.32
CA SER A 2 14.93 -8.08 -9.36
C SER A 2 13.61 -8.64 -8.82
N PHE A 3 12.51 -8.42 -9.53
CA PHE A 3 11.18 -8.97 -9.21
C PHE A 3 10.94 -10.34 -9.88
N SER A 4 12.00 -11.04 -10.29
CA SER A 4 11.89 -12.37 -10.89
C SER A 4 11.38 -13.37 -9.86
N ILE A 5 10.22 -13.97 -10.11
CA ILE A 5 9.63 -15.04 -9.29
C ILE A 5 9.74 -16.34 -10.07
N ASP A 6 10.32 -17.36 -9.45
CA ASP A 6 10.38 -18.69 -10.05
C ASP A 6 9.05 -19.42 -9.83
N TYR A 7 8.71 -20.35 -10.73
CA TYR A 7 7.51 -21.18 -10.64
C TYR A 7 7.47 -22.00 -9.33
N GLN A 8 8.64 -22.37 -8.79
CA GLN A 8 8.72 -23.03 -7.48
C GLN A 8 8.28 -22.13 -6.33
N GLU A 9 8.46 -20.80 -6.44
CA GLU A 9 8.09 -19.84 -5.41
C GLU A 9 6.60 -19.45 -5.48
N TRP A 10 6.04 -19.39 -6.69
CA TRP A 10 4.63 -19.12 -6.95
C TRP A 10 4.14 -19.97 -8.13
N PRO A 11 3.49 -21.11 -7.87
CA PRO A 11 3.03 -22.02 -8.92
C PRO A 11 1.73 -21.54 -9.60
N GLU A 12 1.00 -20.60 -9.00
CA GLU A 12 -0.23 -20.06 -9.56
C GLU A 12 0.04 -19.08 -10.71
N GLU A 13 -0.92 -18.93 -11.64
CA GLU A 13 -0.74 -18.05 -12.81
C GLU A 13 -0.73 -16.56 -12.42
N ASP A 14 -1.59 -16.17 -11.48
CA ASP A 14 -1.78 -14.79 -11.06
C ASP A 14 -1.64 -14.62 -9.54
N TYR A 15 -1.19 -13.43 -9.12
CA TYR A 15 -1.30 -13.00 -7.72
C TYR A 15 -2.76 -12.65 -7.39
N PRO A 16 -3.19 -12.80 -6.12
CA PRO A 16 -4.46 -12.23 -5.69
C PRO A 16 -4.43 -10.70 -5.85
N PRO A 17 -5.59 -10.02 -5.88
CA PRO A 17 -5.63 -8.56 -5.88
C PRO A 17 -4.81 -7.97 -4.73
N TYR A 18 -3.85 -7.10 -5.07
CA TYR A 18 -2.98 -6.44 -4.10
C TYR A 18 -2.81 -4.96 -4.42
N ALA A 19 -2.58 -4.15 -3.38
CA ALA A 19 -2.38 -2.72 -3.53
C ALA A 19 -0.92 -2.44 -3.91
N ASN A 20 -0.63 -2.43 -5.21
CA ASN A 20 0.65 -1.96 -5.72
C ASN A 20 0.73 -0.43 -5.57
N GLY A 21 1.76 0.09 -4.90
CA GLY A 21 2.02 1.53 -4.89
C GLY A 21 2.70 2.05 -3.63
N PRO A 22 2.66 3.38 -3.39
CA PRO A 22 3.39 4.02 -2.29
C PRO A 22 2.77 3.78 -0.90
N GLY A 23 1.65 3.05 -0.84
CA GLY A 23 0.95 2.73 0.40
C GLY A 23 -0.53 2.41 0.16
N TYR A 24 -1.17 1.90 1.21
CA TYR A 24 -2.58 1.53 1.26
C TYR A 24 -3.15 1.83 2.65
N ILE A 25 -4.48 1.87 2.75
CA ILE A 25 -5.21 1.97 4.01
C ILE A 25 -6.11 0.74 4.12
N ILE A 26 -6.09 0.09 5.27
CA ILE A 26 -6.96 -1.03 5.59
C ILE A 26 -7.87 -0.67 6.77
N SER A 27 -9.05 -1.28 6.81
CA SER A 27 -9.95 -1.17 7.95
C SER A 27 -9.39 -1.93 9.15
N ARG A 28 -9.81 -1.50 10.35
CA ARG A 28 -9.33 -2.05 11.62
C ARG A 28 -9.56 -3.56 11.75
N ASP A 29 -10.69 -4.05 11.27
CA ASP A 29 -11.04 -5.47 11.36
C ASP A 29 -10.19 -6.37 10.46
N ILE A 30 -9.75 -5.88 9.30
CA ILE A 30 -8.74 -6.56 8.48
C ILE A 30 -7.42 -6.62 9.25
N ALA A 31 -7.01 -5.52 9.88
CA ALA A 31 -5.77 -5.49 10.67
C ALA A 31 -5.82 -6.46 11.86
N GLU A 32 -6.93 -6.50 12.59
CA GLU A 32 -7.15 -7.43 13.71
C GLU A 32 -7.14 -8.89 13.25
N PHE A 33 -7.76 -9.19 12.10
CA PHE A 33 -7.69 -10.53 11.50
C PHE A 33 -6.26 -10.92 11.16
N ILE A 34 -5.50 -10.02 10.50
CA ILE A 34 -4.12 -10.29 10.12
C ILE A 34 -3.28 -10.61 11.34
N ILE A 35 -3.35 -9.80 12.40
CA ILE A 35 -2.60 -10.03 13.64
C ILE A 35 -2.98 -11.41 14.23
N SER A 36 -4.27 -11.69 14.39
CA SER A 36 -4.78 -12.95 14.96
C SER A 36 -4.31 -14.19 14.18
N GLU A 37 -4.40 -14.17 12.84
CA GLU A 37 -4.03 -15.34 12.04
C GLU A 37 -2.51 -15.44 11.83
N PHE A 38 -1.78 -14.32 11.86
CA PHE A 38 -0.32 -14.30 11.82
C PHE A 38 0.28 -14.95 13.07
N GLU A 39 -0.22 -14.59 14.27
CA GLU A 39 0.21 -15.19 15.54
C GLU A 39 -0.07 -16.70 15.61
N LYS A 40 -1.09 -17.18 14.87
CA LYS A 40 -1.41 -18.61 14.73
C LYS A 40 -0.61 -19.30 13.62
N HIS A 41 0.31 -18.61 12.97
CA HIS A 41 1.09 -19.10 11.82
C HIS A 41 0.23 -19.61 10.66
N ARG A 42 -0.93 -18.98 10.42
CA ARG A 42 -1.87 -19.35 9.34
C ARG A 42 -1.77 -18.48 8.10
N LEU A 43 -0.97 -17.42 8.17
CA LEU A 43 -0.73 -16.51 7.05
C LEU A 43 0.60 -16.86 6.37
N ARG A 44 0.56 -17.06 5.05
CA ARG A 44 1.76 -17.26 4.24
C ARG A 44 2.44 -15.91 4.00
N LEU A 45 3.72 -15.82 4.34
CA LEU A 45 4.58 -14.71 3.94
C LEU A 45 5.11 -14.97 2.52
N PHE A 46 5.24 -13.91 1.75
CA PHE A 46 5.85 -13.91 0.43
C PHE A 46 6.90 -12.79 0.34
N LYS A 47 7.86 -12.94 -0.58
CA LYS A 47 8.98 -12.00 -0.69
C LYS A 47 8.55 -10.58 -1.06
N MET A 48 7.41 -10.45 -1.74
CA MET A 48 6.72 -9.17 -1.90
C MET A 48 5.67 -9.07 -0.79
N GLU A 49 5.89 -8.09 0.07
CA GLU A 49 5.03 -7.73 1.19
C GLU A 49 3.60 -7.35 0.75
N ASP A 50 3.44 -6.63 -0.36
CA ASP A 50 2.16 -6.13 -0.86
C ASP A 50 1.35 -7.31 -1.38
N VAL A 51 2.01 -8.28 -2.01
CA VAL A 51 1.40 -9.56 -2.39
C VAL A 51 1.03 -10.36 -1.14
N SER A 52 1.89 -10.38 -0.11
CA SER A 52 1.54 -11.03 1.18
C SER A 52 0.27 -10.41 1.76
N MET A 53 0.19 -9.08 1.80
CA MET A 53 -1.00 -8.36 2.24
C MET A 53 -2.23 -8.71 1.40
N GLY A 54 -2.09 -8.76 0.06
CA GLY A 54 -3.16 -9.20 -0.84
C GLY A 54 -3.67 -10.61 -0.54
N MET A 55 -2.77 -11.57 -0.29
CA MET A 55 -3.12 -12.93 0.11
C MET A 55 -3.89 -12.98 1.43
N TRP A 56 -3.51 -12.16 2.41
CA TRP A 56 -4.18 -12.13 3.71
C TRP A 56 -5.56 -11.49 3.64
N VAL A 57 -5.69 -10.42 2.86
CA VAL A 57 -6.99 -9.76 2.58
C VAL A 57 -7.91 -10.72 1.80
N GLU A 58 -7.39 -11.45 0.83
CA GLU A 58 -8.13 -12.48 0.09
C GLU A 58 -8.67 -13.57 1.03
N GLN A 59 -7.87 -14.01 2.01
CA GLN A 59 -8.32 -14.96 3.02
C GLN A 59 -9.43 -14.39 3.91
N PHE A 60 -9.30 -13.13 4.35
CA PHE A 60 -10.34 -12.45 5.11
C PHE A 60 -11.64 -12.32 4.30
N ASN A 61 -11.53 -11.99 3.02
CA ASN A 61 -12.64 -11.78 2.08
C ASN A 61 -13.55 -13.01 1.95
N ARG A 62 -13.01 -14.22 2.15
CA ARG A 62 -13.78 -15.48 2.17
C ARG A 62 -14.80 -15.55 3.31
N SER A 63 -14.56 -14.82 4.39
CA SER A 63 -15.44 -14.79 5.57
C SER A 63 -16.31 -13.54 5.64
N ARG A 64 -15.79 -12.40 5.17
CA ARG A 64 -16.44 -11.09 5.23
C ARG A 64 -16.07 -10.30 3.99
N THR A 65 -17.06 -9.85 3.23
CA THR A 65 -16.84 -9.13 1.97
C THR A 65 -15.96 -7.89 2.17
N VAL A 66 -14.90 -7.80 1.38
CA VAL A 66 -13.99 -6.65 1.34
C VAL A 66 -14.38 -5.72 0.18
N GLU A 67 -14.50 -4.43 0.47
CA GLU A 67 -14.63 -3.39 -0.54
C GLU A 67 -13.24 -2.85 -0.91
N TYR A 68 -12.91 -2.90 -2.19
CA TYR A 68 -11.64 -2.37 -2.72
C TYR A 68 -11.89 -1.01 -3.36
N LEU A 69 -11.26 0.03 -2.80
CA LEU A 69 -11.35 1.40 -3.31
C LEU A 69 -10.01 1.84 -3.92
N HIS A 70 -10.06 2.26 -5.19
CA HIS A 70 -8.92 2.84 -5.88
C HIS A 70 -9.03 4.37 -5.90
N SER A 71 -7.93 5.06 -5.61
CA SER A 71 -7.86 6.51 -5.68
C SER A 71 -6.53 6.97 -6.25
N GLN A 72 -6.59 7.89 -7.20
CA GLN A 72 -5.39 8.53 -7.77
C GLN A 72 -4.56 9.29 -6.74
N LYS A 73 -5.15 9.61 -5.58
CA LYS A 73 -4.47 10.23 -4.43
C LYS A 73 -3.37 9.34 -3.83
N PHE A 74 -3.31 8.06 -4.21
CA PHE A 74 -2.18 7.15 -3.94
C PHE A 74 -1.25 7.07 -5.16
N CYS A 75 -0.63 8.19 -5.54
CA CYS A 75 0.11 8.29 -6.80
C CYS A 75 1.41 7.48 -6.79
N GLN A 76 1.53 6.50 -7.69
CA GLN A 76 2.71 5.62 -7.80
C GLN A 76 3.94 6.29 -8.44
N PHE A 77 3.74 7.35 -9.23
CA PHE A 77 4.78 7.89 -10.12
C PHE A 77 5.34 9.24 -9.66
N GLY A 78 4.97 9.70 -8.47
CA GLY A 78 5.45 10.99 -7.96
C GLY A 78 4.45 11.62 -7.00
N CYS A 79 4.17 12.89 -7.22
CA CYS A 79 3.24 13.67 -6.43
C CYS A 79 2.17 14.29 -7.33
N ILE A 80 0.92 14.26 -6.89
CA ILE A 80 -0.20 15.01 -7.48
C ILE A 80 -0.81 15.91 -6.42
N GLU A 81 -1.44 17.01 -6.82
CA GLU A 81 -2.12 17.89 -5.84
C GLU A 81 -3.23 17.14 -5.11
N ASP A 82 -3.49 17.51 -3.84
CA ASP A 82 -4.48 16.86 -2.98
C ASP A 82 -4.23 15.34 -2.76
N TYR A 83 -2.95 14.95 -2.76
CA TYR A 83 -2.50 13.57 -2.50
C TYR A 83 -2.82 13.08 -1.09
N LEU A 84 -2.99 11.76 -0.94
CA LEU A 84 -2.92 11.06 0.35
C LEU A 84 -1.51 10.51 0.58
N THR A 85 -0.91 9.94 -0.47
CA THR A 85 0.49 9.52 -0.48
C THR A 85 1.19 10.04 -1.73
N ALA A 86 2.49 10.31 -1.61
CA ALA A 86 3.34 10.75 -2.71
C ALA A 86 4.59 9.89 -2.76
N HIS A 87 4.92 9.42 -3.95
CA HIS A 87 6.06 8.55 -4.21
C HIS A 87 7.27 9.33 -4.72
N TYR A 88 8.48 8.76 -4.63
CA TYR A 88 9.73 9.38 -5.12
C TYR A 88 10.04 10.79 -4.58
N GLN A 89 9.69 11.07 -3.32
CA GLN A 89 9.99 12.36 -2.69
C GLN A 89 11.31 12.32 -1.92
N SER A 90 12.21 13.26 -2.20
CA SER A 90 13.44 13.44 -1.43
C SER A 90 13.15 13.98 -0.02
N PRO A 91 14.06 13.81 0.95
CA PRO A 91 13.88 14.37 2.30
C PRO A 91 13.59 15.89 2.30
N ARG A 92 14.22 16.65 1.40
CA ARG A 92 13.95 18.10 1.25
C ARG A 92 12.54 18.38 0.74
N GLN A 93 12.04 17.57 -0.20
CA GLN A 93 10.66 17.68 -0.68
C GLN A 93 9.68 17.34 0.44
N MET A 94 9.91 16.29 1.22
CA MET A 94 9.04 15.93 2.35
C MET A 94 8.91 17.07 3.36
N MET A 95 10.02 17.74 3.71
CA MET A 95 9.99 18.92 4.58
C MET A 95 9.23 20.10 3.96
N CYS A 96 9.41 20.35 2.66
CA CYS A 96 8.65 21.37 1.93
C CYS A 96 7.14 21.06 1.92
N MET A 97 6.78 19.82 1.65
CA MET A 97 5.39 19.35 1.60
C MET A 97 4.72 19.47 2.97
N TRP A 98 5.44 19.11 4.05
CA TRP A 98 4.96 19.32 5.41
C TRP A 98 4.72 20.80 5.72
N GLY A 99 5.65 21.69 5.35
CA GLY A 99 5.47 23.13 5.51
C GLY A 99 4.24 23.66 4.76
N LYS A 100 4.02 23.20 3.53
CA LYS A 100 2.81 23.53 2.76
C LYS A 100 1.54 23.01 3.44
N LEU A 101 1.55 21.79 3.95
CA LEU A 101 0.40 21.21 4.65
C LEU A 101 -0.03 22.08 5.83
N GLN A 102 0.94 22.59 6.61
CA GLN A 102 0.68 23.50 7.72
C GLN A 102 0.17 24.87 7.24
N GLN A 103 0.80 25.44 6.20
CA GLN A 103 0.45 26.76 5.66
C GLN A 103 -0.94 26.79 5.02
N TYR A 104 -1.34 25.73 4.33
CA TYR A 104 -2.59 25.64 3.59
C TYR A 104 -3.68 24.87 4.34
N HIS A 105 -3.70 24.96 5.68
CA HIS A 105 -4.75 24.40 6.54
C HIS A 105 -5.07 22.92 6.28
N GLY A 106 -4.03 22.10 6.14
CA GLY A 106 -4.16 20.67 5.91
C GLY A 106 -4.39 20.27 4.45
N LYS A 107 -4.32 21.22 3.50
CA LYS A 107 -4.41 20.90 2.07
C LYS A 107 -3.04 20.43 1.52
N PRO A 108 -2.90 19.17 1.07
CA PRO A 108 -1.64 18.66 0.56
C PRO A 108 -1.30 19.26 -0.80
N GLN A 109 -0.03 19.63 -0.98
CA GLN A 109 0.49 20.21 -2.22
C GLN A 109 1.89 19.70 -2.54
N CYS A 110 2.20 19.56 -3.82
CA CYS A 110 3.49 19.04 -4.25
C CYS A 110 4.61 20.08 -4.16
N CYS A 111 5.85 19.59 -4.05
CA CYS A 111 7.05 20.41 -4.11
C CYS A 111 7.89 20.04 -5.34
N ASN A 112 8.13 21.02 -6.20
CA ASN A 112 8.99 20.85 -7.37
C ASN A 112 10.45 20.87 -6.93
N MET A 113 11.28 20.05 -7.57
CA MET A 113 12.73 20.24 -7.56
C MET A 113 13.03 21.45 -8.45
N ARG A 114 13.20 22.62 -7.84
CA ARG A 114 13.94 23.73 -8.45
C ARG A 114 15.40 23.64 -8.02
#